data_AF-A0A379EZP4-F1
#
_entry.id   AF-A0A379EZP4-F1
#
_cell.length_a   1.000
_cell.length_b   1.000
_cell.length_c   1.000
_cell.angle_alpha   90.00
_cell.angle_beta   90.00
_cell.angle_gamma   90.00
#
_symmetry.space_group_name_H-M   'P 1'
#
loop_
_entity.id
_entity.type
_entity.pdbx_description
1 polymer ?
#
loop_
_entity_poly.entity_id
_entity_poly.type
_entity_poly.pdbx_seq_one_letter_code
_entity_poly.pdbx_strand_id
1 'polypeptide(L)'
;MMINSDEIGLIFLGLLILAVLLNCFTGVMASILPAIFPTHIRYSALAIAFNISVLIAGATPTAAAWLVEATGNLYMPAYYLMVVAVVGLITGIKMIETANKPLRGATPAASDKSEAKEILSEHYDNIEQRVEDIEAEIEALQKKRQALIDQHPKLD
;
A
#
# COMPACT_ATOMS: atom_id res chain seq x y z
N MET A 1 6.77 29.11 17.79
CA MET A 1 7.25 30.03 18.84
C MET A 1 8.77 29.95 19.04
N MET A 2 9.41 28.78 18.98
CA MET A 2 10.89 28.63 19.06
C MET A 2 11.67 29.09 17.80
N ILE A 3 11.06 29.10 16.61
CA ILE A 3 11.72 29.54 15.36
C ILE A 3 11.57 31.05 15.14
N ASN A 4 10.61 31.70 15.81
CA ASN A 4 10.31 33.12 15.65
C ASN A 4 10.89 33.99 16.78
N SER A 5 11.80 33.41 17.57
CA SER A 5 12.60 34.10 18.57
C SER A 5 13.94 34.47 17.95
N ASP A 6 14.38 35.73 18.07
CA ASP A 6 15.69 36.22 17.58
C ASP A 6 16.93 35.54 18.22
N GLU A 7 16.69 34.56 19.10
CA GLU A 7 17.69 33.72 19.74
C GLU A 7 18.09 32.54 18.84
N ILE A 8 19.28 32.64 18.24
CA ILE A 8 19.85 31.66 17.29
C ILE A 8 19.82 30.23 17.86
N GLY A 9 20.07 30.06 19.16
CA GLY A 9 20.08 28.75 19.82
C GLY A 9 18.70 28.06 19.82
N LEU A 10 17.61 28.81 20.02
CA LEU A 10 16.25 28.28 20.01
C LEU A 10 15.78 27.94 18.59
N ILE A 11 16.17 28.74 17.60
CA ILE A 11 15.92 28.46 16.18
C ILE A 11 16.62 27.16 15.79
N PHE A 12 17.91 27.02 16.12
CA PHE A 12 18.68 25.81 15.81
C PHE A 12 18.06 24.57 16.45
N LEU A 13 17.70 24.63 17.73
CA LEU A 13 17.08 23.50 18.41
C LEU A 13 15.72 23.13 17.81
N GLY A 14 14.90 24.13 17.46
CA GLY A 14 13.62 23.91 16.79
C GLY A 14 13.77 23.25 15.41
N LEU A 15 14.74 23.70 14.62
CA LEU A 15 15.06 23.13 13.32
C LEU A 15 15.66 21.72 13.44
N LEU A 16 16.49 21.47 14.46
CA LEU A 16 17.09 20.17 14.72
C LEU A 16 16.00 19.12 15.05
N ILE A 17 15.08 19.43 15.96
CA ILE A 17 13.97 18.55 16.31
C ILE A 17 13.11 18.27 15.07
N LEU A 18 12.79 19.30 14.29
CA LEU A 18 12.03 19.15 13.06
C LEU A 18 12.77 18.24 12.08
N ALA A 19 14.07 18.44 11.87
CA ALA A 19 14.89 17.64 10.97
C ALA A 19 14.96 16.16 11.39
N VAL A 20 15.14 15.87 12.68
CA VAL A 20 15.18 14.50 13.19
C VAL A 20 13.85 13.78 12.95
N LEU A 21 12.73 14.43 13.25
CA LEU A 21 11.39 13.88 13.01
C LEU A 21 11.15 13.64 11.52
N LEU A 22 11.53 14.58 10.67
CA LEU A 22 11.38 14.48 9.21
C LEU A 22 12.24 13.34 8.63
N ASN A 23 13.46 13.14 9.15
CA ASN A 23 14.33 12.04 8.76
C ASN A 23 13.77 10.69 9.19
N CYS A 24 13.24 10.57 10.40
CA CYS A 24 12.61 9.34 10.86
C CYS A 24 11.42 8.97 9.95
N PHE A 25 10.57 9.94 9.63
CA PHE A 25 9.44 9.74 8.73
C PHE A 25 9.89 9.35 7.31
N THR A 26 10.87 10.05 6.75
CA THR A 26 11.38 9.79 5.39
C THR A 26 12.08 8.43 5.30
N GLY A 27 12.82 8.03 6.34
CA GLY A 27 13.49 6.73 6.42
C GLY A 27 12.52 5.56 6.45
N VAL A 28 11.43 5.69 7.21
CA VAL A 28 10.35 4.69 7.25
C VAL A 28 9.62 4.62 5.90
N MET A 29 9.38 5.76 5.24
CA MET A 29 8.83 5.74 3.88
C MET A 29 9.71 4.99 2.88
N ALA A 30 11.03 5.19 2.93
CA ALA A 30 11.97 4.55 2.01
C ALA A 30 12.02 3.02 2.16
N SER A 31 11.79 2.48 3.37
CA SER A 31 11.81 1.04 3.62
C SER A 31 10.48 0.35 3.27
N ILE A 32 9.35 1.03 3.47
CA ILE A 32 8.01 0.48 3.22
C ILE A 32 7.69 0.45 1.71
N LEU A 33 8.08 1.50 1.00
CA LEU A 33 7.73 1.69 -0.40
C LEU A 33 8.12 0.50 -1.31
N PRO A 34 9.33 -0.09 -1.23
CA PRO A 34 9.68 -1.28 -2.00
C PRO A 34 8.97 -2.56 -1.54
N ALA A 35 8.43 -2.61 -0.33
CA ALA A 35 7.74 -3.79 0.22
C ALA A 35 6.26 -3.86 -0.22
N ILE A 36 5.65 -2.74 -0.59
CA ILE A 36 4.24 -2.68 -1.02
C ILE A 36 4.08 -3.04 -2.52
N PHE A 37 5.11 -2.86 -3.34
CA PHE A 37 5.03 -3.11 -4.78
C PHE A 37 5.58 -4.49 -5.19
N PRO A 38 4.92 -5.21 -6.12
CA PRO A 38 5.42 -6.48 -6.66
C PRO A 38 6.77 -6.30 -7.35
N THR A 39 7.69 -7.25 -7.15
CA THR A 39 9.08 -7.21 -7.63
C THR A 39 9.21 -6.92 -9.13
N HIS A 40 8.29 -7.41 -9.95
CA HIS A 40 8.31 -7.24 -11.41
C HIS A 40 7.85 -5.86 -11.91
N ILE A 41 7.09 -5.09 -11.11
CA ILE A 41 6.59 -3.76 -11.49
C ILE A 41 7.05 -2.65 -10.54
N ARG A 42 7.89 -2.96 -9.55
CA ARG A 42 8.28 -2.04 -8.47
C ARG A 42 8.75 -0.68 -8.99
N TYR A 43 9.66 -0.66 -9.97
CA TYR A 43 10.22 0.59 -10.50
C TYR A 43 9.21 1.39 -11.31
N SER A 44 8.41 0.75 -12.16
CA SER A 44 7.41 1.43 -13.00
C SER A 44 6.24 1.95 -12.18
N ALA A 45 5.71 1.14 -11.25
CA ALA A 45 4.64 1.54 -10.35
C ALA A 45 5.08 2.69 -9.43
N LEU A 46 6.29 2.60 -8.88
CA LEU A 46 6.90 3.68 -8.09
C LEU A 46 7.02 4.97 -8.91
N ALA A 47 7.57 4.89 -10.12
CA ALA A 47 7.77 6.06 -10.96
C ALA A 47 6.43 6.75 -11.30
N ILE A 48 5.39 6.00 -11.64
CA ILE A 48 4.06 6.55 -11.95
C ILE A 48 3.46 7.20 -10.69
N ALA A 49 3.46 6.50 -9.56
CA ALA A 49 2.91 7.02 -8.31
C ALA A 49 3.66 8.28 -7.84
N PHE A 50 4.99 8.31 -7.97
CA PHE A 50 5.81 9.46 -7.61
C PHE A 50 5.55 10.66 -8.52
N ASN A 51 5.50 10.46 -9.84
CA ASN A 51 5.24 11.56 -10.79
C ASN A 51 3.87 12.20 -10.56
N ILE A 52 2.83 11.40 -10.33
CA ILE A 52 1.49 11.92 -10.00
C ILE A 52 1.52 12.70 -8.68
N SER A 53 2.19 12.16 -7.67
CA SER A 53 2.32 12.81 -6.36
C SER A 53 3.06 14.14 -6.46
N VAL A 54 4.17 14.19 -7.18
CA VAL A 54 4.97 15.41 -7.38
C VAL A 54 4.21 16.46 -8.17
N LEU A 55 3.43 16.06 -9.18
CA LEU A 55 2.57 16.98 -9.93
C LEU A 55 1.58 17.71 -9.01
N ILE A 56 0.93 16.98 -8.10
CA ILE A 56 0.00 17.55 -7.13
C ILE A 56 0.75 18.38 -6.08
N ALA A 57 1.87 17.87 -5.56
CA ALA A 57 2.69 18.56 -4.57
C ALA A 57 3.23 19.90 -5.11
N GLY A 58 3.57 19.98 -6.40
CA GLY A 58 4.05 21.19 -7.07
C GLY A 58 3.05 22.34 -7.05
N ALA A 59 1.74 22.06 -6.96
CA ALA A 59 0.70 23.09 -6.82
C ALA A 59 0.55 23.62 -5.38
N THR A 60 1.16 22.95 -4.39
CA THR A 60 1.01 23.28 -2.95
C THR A 60 1.51 24.68 -2.60
N PRO A 61 2.69 25.14 -3.06
CA PRO A 61 3.16 26.50 -2.76
C PRO A 61 2.24 27.57 -3.35
N THR A 62 1.74 27.36 -4.57
CA THR A 62 0.78 28.27 -5.22
C THR A 62 -0.54 28.33 -4.45
N ALA A 63 -1.07 27.18 -4.03
CA ALA A 63 -2.27 27.12 -3.20
C ALA A 63 -2.06 27.82 -1.84
N ALA A 64 -0.93 27.59 -1.19
CA ALA A 64 -0.60 28.22 0.08
C ALA A 64 -0.46 29.75 -0.05
N ALA A 65 0.21 30.22 -1.10
CA ALA A 65 0.36 31.66 -1.38
C ALA A 65 -0.99 32.32 -1.64
N TRP A 66 -1.83 31.73 -2.48
CA TRP A 66 -3.19 32.21 -2.74
C TRP A 66 -4.04 32.25 -1.47
N LEU A 67 -3.91 31.24 -0.60
CA LEU A 67 -4.66 31.18 0.66
C LEU A 67 -4.25 32.32 1.61
N VAL A 68 -2.96 32.66 1.68
CA VAL A 68 -2.44 33.80 2.45
C VAL A 68 -2.96 35.12 1.86
N GLU A 69 -2.93 35.27 0.53
CA GLU A 69 -3.40 36.50 -0.14
C GLU A 69 -4.91 36.72 0.07
N ALA A 70 -5.72 35.67 0.00
CA ALA A 70 -7.16 35.75 0.18
C ALA A 70 -7.60 35.98 1.64
N THR A 71 -6.86 35.45 2.63
CA THR A 71 -7.21 35.57 4.06
C THR A 71 -6.47 36.67 4.79
N GLY A 72 -5.36 37.18 4.25
CA GLY A 72 -4.46 38.13 4.91
C GLY A 72 -3.70 37.57 6.11
N ASN A 73 -3.73 36.25 6.34
CA ASN A 73 -3.13 35.61 7.51
C ASN A 73 -1.89 34.78 7.13
N LEU A 74 -0.70 35.20 7.59
CA LEU A 74 0.57 34.50 7.37
C LEU A 74 0.62 33.09 7.98
N TYR A 75 -0.27 32.75 8.93
CA TYR A 75 -0.32 31.42 9.53
C TYR A 75 -1.13 30.41 8.70
N MET A 76 -1.77 30.82 7.60
CA MET A 76 -2.56 29.89 6.77
C MET A 76 -1.82 28.65 6.25
N PRO A 77 -0.55 28.75 5.82
CA PRO A 77 0.20 27.56 5.42
C PRO A 77 0.37 26.56 6.57
N ALA A 78 0.49 27.04 7.81
CA ALA A 78 0.58 26.17 8.98
C ALA A 78 -0.74 25.42 9.22
N TYR A 79 -1.90 26.10 9.11
CA TYR A 79 -3.21 25.45 9.20
C TYR A 79 -3.43 24.42 8.09
N TYR A 80 -3.03 24.74 6.86
CA TYR A 80 -3.07 23.80 5.73
C TYR A 80 -2.24 22.54 6.02
N LEU A 81 -1.00 22.71 6.50
CA LEU A 81 -0.12 21.57 6.85
C LEU A 81 -0.69 20.71 7.97
N MET A 82 -1.35 21.29 8.97
CA MET A 82 -2.01 20.52 10.02
C MET A 82 -3.12 19.62 9.46
N VAL A 83 -3.95 20.16 8.54
CA VAL A 83 -5.02 19.37 7.90
C VAL A 83 -4.42 18.23 7.08
N VAL A 84 -3.39 18.52 6.27
CA VAL A 84 -2.68 17.50 5.48
C VAL A 84 -2.05 16.44 6.38
N ALA A 85 -1.47 16.82 7.51
CA ALA A 85 -0.89 15.89 8.48
C ALA A 85 -1.95 14.94 9.08
N VAL A 86 -3.14 15.45 9.41
CA VAL A 86 -4.25 14.61 9.89
C VAL A 86 -4.70 13.61 8.82
N VAL A 87 -4.85 14.05 7.57
CA VAL A 87 -5.19 13.16 6.45
C VAL A 87 -4.10 12.10 6.26
N GLY A 88 -2.83 12.49 6.34
CA GLY A 88 -1.69 11.58 6.29
C GLY A 88 -1.69 10.56 7.43
N LEU A 89 -2.03 10.98 8.65
CA LEU A 89 -2.15 10.09 9.80
C LEU A 89 -3.30 9.08 9.63
N ILE A 90 -4.48 9.53 9.19
CA ILE A 90 -5.61 8.64 8.91
C ILE A 90 -5.24 7.63 7.82
N THR A 91 -4.56 8.09 6.77
CA THR A 91 -4.09 7.23 5.67
C THR A 91 -3.10 6.19 6.17
N GLY A 92 -2.16 6.59 7.04
CA GLY A 92 -1.18 5.70 7.66
C GLY A 92 -1.83 4.63 8.54
N ILE A 93 -2.82 5.00 9.36
CA ILE A 93 -3.58 4.05 10.20
C ILE A 93 -4.40 3.08 9.35
N LYS A 94 -4.92 3.54 8.20
CA LYS A 94 -5.68 2.70 7.26
C LYS A 94 -4.79 1.86 6.34
N MET A 95 -3.49 2.12 6.30
CA MET A 95 -2.58 1.36 5.45
C MET A 95 -2.46 -0.06 6.00
N ILE A 96 -2.75 -1.04 5.14
CA ILE A 96 -2.69 -2.46 5.49
C ILE A 96 -1.24 -2.82 5.81
N GLU A 97 -1.06 -3.44 6.97
CA GLU A 97 0.23 -3.92 7.46
C GLU A 97 0.76 -5.03 6.53
N THR A 98 1.80 -4.72 5.76
CA THR A 98 2.52 -5.68 4.88
C THR A 98 3.58 -6.47 5.65
N ALA A 99 3.68 -6.32 6.97
CA ALA A 99 4.80 -6.81 7.79
C ALA A 99 4.84 -8.34 7.98
N ASN A 100 3.92 -9.11 7.39
CA ASN A 100 3.93 -10.58 7.55
C ASN A 100 3.28 -11.34 6.39
N LYS A 101 3.23 -10.74 5.18
CA LYS A 101 2.72 -11.43 3.99
C LYS A 101 3.86 -11.65 3.00
N PRO A 102 4.05 -12.89 2.48
CA PRO A 102 5.08 -13.14 1.49
C PRO A 102 4.88 -12.23 0.28
N LEU A 103 5.97 -11.62 -0.19
CA LEU A 103 5.98 -10.75 -1.36
C LEU A 103 5.39 -11.52 -2.55
N ARG A 104 4.27 -11.04 -3.12
CA ARG A 104 3.62 -11.70 -4.26
C ARG A 104 4.59 -11.74 -5.46
N GLY A 105 5.08 -12.94 -5.77
CA GLY A 105 6.00 -13.19 -6.88
C GLY A 105 7.48 -13.33 -6.52
N ALA A 106 7.85 -13.36 -5.24
CA ALA A 106 9.16 -13.89 -4.84
C ALA A 106 9.11 -15.43 -4.93
N THR A 107 10.15 -16.05 -5.50
CA THR A 107 10.41 -17.49 -5.28
C THR A 107 10.33 -17.78 -3.78
N PRO A 108 9.75 -18.92 -3.35
CA PRO A 108 9.59 -19.21 -1.93
C PRO A 108 10.96 -19.11 -1.25
N ALA A 109 11.15 -18.03 -0.49
CA ALA A 109 12.35 -17.79 0.28
C ALA A 109 12.18 -18.53 1.60
N ALA A 110 12.15 -19.86 1.53
CA ALA A 110 12.28 -20.67 2.73
C ALA A 110 13.63 -20.33 3.37
N SER A 111 13.61 -19.88 4.61
CA SER A 111 14.81 -19.52 5.36
C SER A 111 15.62 -20.78 5.72
N ASP A 112 14.95 -21.93 5.79
CA ASP A 112 15.54 -23.25 6.05
C ASP A 112 14.84 -24.38 5.26
N LYS A 113 15.52 -25.52 5.08
CA LYS A 113 14.96 -26.72 4.42
C LYS A 113 13.68 -27.25 5.08
N SER A 114 13.53 -27.01 6.38
CA SER A 114 12.36 -27.43 7.15
C SER A 114 11.12 -26.63 6.75
N GLU A 115 11.25 -25.31 6.63
CA GLU A 115 10.18 -24.40 6.18
C GLU A 115 9.81 -24.65 4.71
N ALA A 116 10.79 -24.96 3.86
CA ALA A 116 10.54 -25.35 2.47
C ALA A 116 9.67 -26.60 2.36
N LYS A 117 9.83 -27.56 3.29
CA LYS A 117 9.06 -28.80 3.31
C LYS A 117 7.61 -28.57 3.77
N GLU A 118 7.42 -27.69 4.73
CA GLU A 118 6.10 -27.30 5.25
C GLU A 118 5.27 -26.56 4.19
N ILE A 119 5.86 -25.58 3.51
CA ILE A 119 5.22 -24.86 2.39
C ILE A 119 4.88 -25.83 1.26
N LEU A 120 5.75 -26.82 1.00
CA LEU A 120 5.50 -27.82 -0.05
C LEU A 120 4.34 -28.74 0.32
N SER A 121 4.26 -29.20 1.58
CA SER A 121 3.11 -30.00 2.04
C SER A 121 1.81 -29.20 1.98
N GLU A 122 1.80 -27.95 2.43
CA GLU A 122 0.61 -27.09 2.36
C GLU A 122 0.17 -26.85 0.91
N HIS A 123 1.12 -26.74 -0.03
CA HIS A 123 0.80 -26.65 -1.44
C HIS A 123 0.22 -27.94 -2.02
N TYR A 124 0.73 -29.11 -1.62
CA TYR A 124 0.16 -30.39 -2.04
C TYR A 124 -1.28 -30.56 -1.52
N ASP A 125 -1.53 -30.24 -0.25
CA ASP A 125 -2.85 -30.31 0.37
C ASP A 125 -3.85 -29.38 -0.35
N ASN A 126 -3.43 -28.15 -0.67
CA ASN A 126 -4.26 -27.22 -1.45
C ASN A 126 -4.55 -27.73 -2.87
N ILE A 127 -3.59 -28.39 -3.53
CA ILE A 127 -3.81 -28.96 -4.86
C ILE A 127 -4.82 -30.12 -4.79
N GLU A 128 -4.68 -30.99 -3.80
CA GLU A 128 -5.59 -32.12 -3.58
C GLU A 128 -7.01 -31.63 -3.34
N GLN A 129 -7.19 -30.65 -2.44
CA GLN A 129 -8.49 -30.03 -2.19
C GLN A 129 -9.10 -29.39 -3.46
N ARG A 130 -8.28 -28.70 -4.28
CA ARG A 130 -8.76 -28.13 -5.55
C ARG A 130 -9.16 -29.20 -6.57
N VAL A 131 -8.51 -30.35 -6.58
CA VAL A 131 -8.88 -31.47 -7.46
C VAL A 131 -10.23 -32.02 -7.01
N GLU A 132 -10.43 -32.23 -5.70
CA GLU A 132 -11.71 -32.69 -5.15
C GLU A 132 -12.86 -31.71 -5.48
N ASP A 133 -12.64 -30.40 -5.33
CA ASP A 133 -13.63 -29.38 -5.68
C ASP A 133 -14.02 -29.45 -7.16
N ILE A 134 -13.05 -29.64 -8.06
CA ILE A 134 -13.28 -29.77 -9.51
C ILE A 134 -14.04 -31.05 -9.82
N GLU A 135 -13.72 -32.17 -9.18
CA GLU A 135 -14.45 -33.42 -9.37
C GLU A 135 -15.91 -33.30 -8.94
N ALA A 136 -16.19 -32.66 -7.81
CA ALA A 136 -17.54 -32.37 -7.35
C ALA A 136 -18.31 -31.46 -8.35
N GLU A 137 -17.63 -30.46 -8.91
CA GLU A 137 -18.21 -29.58 -9.94
C GLU A 137 -18.54 -30.35 -11.24
N ILE A 138 -17.66 -31.24 -11.68
CA ILE A 138 -17.90 -32.11 -12.84
C ILE A 138 -19.11 -33.01 -12.60
N GLU A 139 -19.25 -33.62 -11.41
CA GLU A 139 -20.40 -34.47 -11.08
C GLU A 139 -21.71 -33.68 -11.11
N ALA A 140 -21.72 -32.46 -10.56
CA ALA A 140 -22.87 -31.57 -10.59
C ALA A 140 -23.25 -31.19 -12.04
N LEU A 141 -22.26 -30.87 -12.88
CA LEU A 141 -22.47 -30.55 -14.28
C LEU A 141 -22.98 -31.75 -15.08
N GLN A 142 -22.51 -32.96 -14.79
CA GLN A 142 -23.01 -34.19 -15.41
C GLN A 142 -24.45 -34.48 -15.03
N LYS A 143 -24.83 -34.31 -13.75
CA LYS A 143 -26.24 -34.42 -13.31
C LYS A 143 -27.12 -33.40 -14.01
N LYS A 144 -26.65 -32.15 -14.12
CA LYS A 144 -27.37 -31.08 -14.84
C LYS A 144 -27.52 -31.41 -16.33
N ARG A 145 -26.47 -31.92 -16.97
CA ARG A 145 -26.51 -32.40 -18.36
C ARG A 145 -27.56 -33.51 -18.52
N GLN A 146 -27.57 -34.50 -17.63
CA GLN A 146 -28.53 -35.60 -17.70
C GLN A 146 -29.97 -35.10 -17.55
N ALA A 147 -30.22 -34.22 -16.57
CA ALA A 147 -31.54 -33.62 -16.37
C ALA A 147 -32.02 -32.82 -17.60
N LEU A 148 -31.12 -32.14 -18.32
CA LEU A 148 -31.44 -31.44 -19.56
C LEU A 148 -31.71 -32.39 -20.73
N ILE A 149 -31.01 -33.52 -20.81
CA ILE A 149 -31.27 -34.57 -21.81
C ILE A 149 -32.65 -35.19 -21.59
N ASP A 150 -32.99 -35.51 -20.34
CA ASP A 150 -34.28 -36.10 -19.96
C ASP A 150 -35.46 -35.16 -20.26
N GLN A 151 -35.24 -33.83 -20.23
CA GLN A 151 -36.24 -32.82 -20.60
C GLN A 151 -36.47 -32.71 -22.12
N HIS A 152 -35.53 -33.18 -22.96
CA HIS A 152 -35.60 -33.06 -24.42
C HIS A 152 -35.37 -34.41 -25.13
N PRO A 153 -36.29 -35.39 -25.00
CA PRO A 153 -36.11 -36.76 -25.50
C PRO A 153 -36.24 -36.94 -27.03
N LYS A 154 -36.14 -35.88 -27.84
CA LYS A 154 -36.36 -35.92 -29.30
C LYS A 154 -35.24 -35.26 -30.12
N LEU A 155 -34.01 -35.32 -29.64
CA LEU A 155 -32.82 -34.89 -30.39
C LEU A 155 -31.83 -36.06 -30.48
N ASP A 156 -32.27 -37.12 -31.15
CA ASP A 156 -31.38 -38.05 -31.86
C ASP A 156 -31.34 -37.64 -33.34
#